data_AF-A0A7Y7D7M7-F1
#
_entry.id   AF-A0A7Y7D7M7-F1
#
_cell.length_a   1.000
_cell.length_b   1.000
_cell.length_c   1.000
_cell.angle_alpha   90.00
_cell.angle_beta   90.00
_cell.angle_gamma   90.00
#
_symmetry.space_group_name_H-M   'P 1'
#
loop_
_entity.id
_entity.type
_entity.pdbx_description
1 polymer ?
#
loop_
_entity_poly.entity_id
_entity_poly.type
_entity_poly.pdbx_seq_one_letter_code
_entity_poly.pdbx_strand_id
1 'polypeptide(L)' 'MTHHDLNAQLKQLLKRGYSIDDVRNLIIAPRAELEQAILEYQHQQRRERQQARVLRGQADFAMGLGRH' A
#
# COMPACT_ATOMS: atom_id res chain seq x y z
N MET A 1 7.60 19.76 3.93
CA MET A 1 7.03 18.39 4.00
C MET A 1 7.10 17.82 2.60
N THR A 2 7.73 16.67 2.39
CA THR A 2 7.82 16.06 1.05
C THR A 2 6.70 15.05 0.86
N HIS A 3 6.26 14.82 -0.38
CA HIS A 3 5.17 13.88 -0.70
C HIS A 3 5.42 12.47 -0.14
N HIS A 4 6.69 12.06 -0.11
CA HIS A 4 7.13 10.77 0.43
C HIS A 4 6.89 10.65 1.95
N ASP A 5 7.10 11.75 2.68
CA ASP A 5 6.86 11.84 4.13
C ASP A 5 5.36 11.75 4.46
N LEU A 6 4.53 12.38 3.61
CA LEU A 6 3.07 12.32 3.72
C LEU A 6 2.56 10.89 3.55
N ASN A 7 3.07 10.17 2.54
CA ASN A 7 2.67 8.78 2.29
C ASN A 7 3.14 7.84 3.42
N ALA A 8 4.34 8.05 3.97
CA ALA A 8 4.83 7.31 5.13
C ALA A 8 3.95 7.53 6.38
N GLN A 9 3.57 8.77 6.68
CA GLN A 9 2.66 9.10 7.79
C GLN A 9 1.27 8.52 7.59
N LEU A 10 0.71 8.63 6.37
CA LEU A 10 -0.57 8.02 6.01
C LEU A 10 -0.56 6.51 6.27
N LYS A 11 0.50 5.82 5.81
CA LYS A 11 0.67 4.38 6.01
C LYS A 11 0.79 3.99 7.49
N GLN A 12 1.47 4.81 8.31
CA GLN A 12 1.57 4.57 9.74
C GLN A 12 0.23 4.72 10.46
N LEU A 13 -0.56 5.75 10.12
CA LEU A 13 -1.88 5.96 10.71
C LEU A 13 -2.86 4.85 10.31
N LEU A 14 -2.89 4.46 9.04
CA LEU A 14 -3.73 3.34 8.58
C LEU A 14 -3.33 2.02 9.27
N LYS A 15 -2.03 1.79 9.50
CA LYS A 15 -1.55 0.63 10.26
C LYS A 15 -1.98 0.63 11.72
N ARG A 16 -2.19 1.81 12.32
CA ARG A 16 -2.68 1.95 13.70
C ARG A 16 -4.19 1.75 13.83
N GLY A 17 -4.90 1.57 12.72
CA GLY A 17 -6.35 1.35 12.70
C GLY A 17 -7.18 2.62 12.46
N TYR A 18 -6.54 3.75 12.14
CA TYR A 18 -7.28 4.95 11.75
C TYR A 18 -7.93 4.76 10.39
N SER A 19 -9.14 5.29 10.24
CA SER A 19 -9.82 5.30 8.94
C SER A 19 -9.21 6.38 8.04
N ILE A 20 -9.41 6.28 6.73
CA ILE A 20 -8.99 7.33 5.78
C ILE A 20 -9.59 8.70 6.17
N ASP A 21 -10.82 8.70 6.71
CA ASP A 21 -11.47 9.92 7.20
C ASP A 21 -10.77 10.51 8.42
N ASP A 22 -10.41 9.68 9.41
CA ASP A 22 -9.61 10.12 10.56
C ASP A 22 -8.26 10.68 10.12
N VAL A 23 -7.59 10.00 9.18
CA VAL A 23 -6.31 10.47 8.63
C VAL A 23 -6.45 11.82 7.95
N ARG A 24 -7.58 12.05 7.27
CA ARG A 24 -7.89 13.34 6.64
C ARG A 24 -8.11 14.46 7.65
N ASN A 25 -8.63 14.14 8.83
CA ASN A 25 -8.81 15.10 9.91
C ASN A 25 -7.53 15.31 10.75
N LEU A 26 -6.65 14.31 10.80
CA LEU A 26 -5.41 14.33 11.61
C LEU A 26 -4.22 14.96 10.89
N ILE A 27 -4.13 14.79 9.56
CA ILE A 27 -3.02 15.34 8.78
C ILE A 27 -3.36 16.76 8.33
N ILE A 28 -2.56 17.73 8.80
CA ILE A 28 -2.63 19.11 8.33
C ILE A 28 -1.87 19.20 6.99
N ALA A 29 -2.55 18.83 5.91
CA ALA A 29 -2.01 18.91 4.54
C ALA A 29 -3.09 19.36 3.53
N PRO A 30 -2.70 19.91 2.37
CA PRO A 30 -3.64 20.21 1.31
C PRO A 30 -4.42 18.97 0.89
N ARG A 31 -5.75 19.10 0.77
CA ARG A 31 -6.64 17.97 0.44
C ARG A 31 -6.21 17.25 -0.83
N ALA A 32 -5.75 17.99 -1.84
CA ALA A 32 -5.24 17.43 -3.09
C ALA A 32 -4.02 16.51 -2.87
N GLU A 33 -3.05 16.93 -2.05
CA GLU A 33 -1.87 16.11 -1.75
C GLU A 33 -2.23 14.86 -0.95
N LEU A 34 -3.14 14.99 0.00
CA LEU A 34 -3.62 13.86 0.78
C LEU A 34 -4.37 12.84 -0.10
N GLU A 35 -5.25 13.30 -1.00
CA GLU A 35 -5.95 12.43 -1.93
C GLU A 35 -4.98 11.71 -2.88
N GLN A 36 -3.94 12.39 -3.36
CA GLN A 36 -2.88 11.76 -4.15
C GLN A 36 -2.15 10.68 -3.34
N ALA A 37 -1.77 10.95 -2.09
CA ALA A 37 -1.11 9.96 -1.24
C ALA A 37 -1.99 8.75 -0.93
N ILE A 38 -3.31 8.96 -0.72
CA ILE A 38 -4.28 7.86 -0.54
C ILE A 38 -4.35 6.99 -1.80
N LEU A 39 -4.44 7.61 -2.98
CA LEU A 39 -4.50 6.88 -4.25
C LEU A 39 -3.21 6.09 -4.49
N GLU A 40 -2.05 6.71 -4.26
CA GLU A 40 -0.75 6.07 -4.38
C GLU A 40 -0.63 4.87 -3.43
N TYR A 41 -1.05 5.03 -2.17
CA TYR A 41 -1.08 3.95 -1.18
C TYR A 41 -1.94 2.76 -1.66
N GLN A 42 -3.16 3.03 -2.15
CA GLN A 42 -4.03 1.97 -2.66
C GLN A 42 -3.43 1.26 -3.88
N HIS A 43 -2.83 2.02 -4.80
CA HIS A 43 -2.19 1.47 -5.98
C HIS A 43 -0.98 0.60 -5.60
N GLN A 44 -0.14 1.06 -4.67
CA GLN A 44 0.96 0.29 -4.09
C GLN A 44 0.47 -1.03 -3.50
N GLN A 45 -0.60 -0.99 -2.69
CA GLN A 45 -1.13 -2.18 -2.02
C GLN A 45 -1.69 -3.19 -3.03
N ARG A 46 -2.34 -2.74 -4.11
CA ARG A 46 -2.78 -3.63 -5.19
C ARG A 46 -1.61 -4.29 -5.91
N ARG A 47 -0.56 -3.51 -6.22
CA ARG A 47 0.67 -4.04 -6.83
C ARG A 47 1.34 -5.08 -5.95
N GLU A 48 1.49 -4.81 -4.65
CA GLU A 48 2.07 -5.77 -3.69
C GLU A 48 1.24 -7.06 -3.62
N ARG A 49 -0.09 -6.97 -3.57
CA ARG A 49 -0.97 -8.16 -3.60
C ARG A 49 -0.84 -8.94 -4.90
N GLN A 50 -0.74 -8.26 -6.04
CA GLN A 50 -0.61 -8.89 -7.33
C GLN A 50 0.76 -9.57 -7.48
N GLN A 51 1.83 -8.92 -7.04
CA GLN A 51 3.17 -9.51 -6.99
C GLN A 51 3.21 -10.72 -6.06
N ALA A 52 2.62 -10.64 -4.87
CA ALA A 52 2.53 -11.77 -3.95
C ALA A 52 1.81 -12.98 -4.57
N ARG A 53 0.73 -12.75 -5.34
CA ARG A 53 0.02 -13.81 -6.09
C ARG A 53 0.91 -14.42 -7.18
N VAL A 54 1.61 -13.58 -7.94
CA VAL A 54 2.50 -14.02 -9.02
C VAL A 54 3.68 -14.81 -8.47
N LEU A 55 4.31 -14.35 -7.39
CA LEU A 55 5.40 -15.05 -6.72
C LEU A 55 4.94 -16.40 -6.15
N ARG A 56 3.75 -16.44 -5.53
CA ARG A 56 3.17 -17.70 -5.05
C ARG A 56 2.92 -18.69 -6.20
N GLY A 57 2.37 -18.21 -7.33
CA GLY A 57 2.18 -19.04 -8.52
C GLY A 57 3.50 -19.56 -9.11
N GLN A 58 4.55 -18.74 -9.12
CA GLN A 58 5.89 -19.17 -9.55
C GLN A 58 6.50 -20.21 -8.60
N ALA A 59 6.32 -20.05 -7.29
CA ALA A 59 6.77 -21.01 -6.30
C ALA A 59 6.02 -22.35 -6.41
N ASP A 60 4.70 -22.33 -6.58
CA ASP A 60 3.88 -23.53 -6.85
C ASP A 60 4.33 -24.25 -8.12
N PHE A 61 4.58 -23.50 -9.21
CA PHE A 61 5.05 -24.06 -10.47
C PHE A 61 6.45 -24.69 -10.36
N ALA A 62 7.39 -24.02 -9.70
CA ALA A 62 8.74 -24.55 -9.48
C ALA A 62 8.75 -25.78 -8.55
N MET A 63 7.90 -25.81 -7.51
CA MET A 63 7.74 -26.98 -6.64
C MET A 63 7.08 -28.16 -7.36
N GLY A 64 6.17 -27.91 -8.30
CA GLY A 64 5.54 -28.96 -9.12
C GLY A 64 6.49 -29.57 -10.16
N LEU A 65 7.41 -28.77 -10.72
CA LEU A 65 8.38 -29.23 -11.72
C LEU A 65 9.59 -29.97 -11.14
N GLY A 66 9.84 -29.88 -9.84
CA GLY A 66 10.89 -30.65 -9.15
C GLY A 66 10.50 -32.10 -8.80
N ARG A 67 9.33 -32.57 -9.24
CA ARG A 67 8.76 -33.89 -8.90
C ARG A 67 8.73 -34.90 -10.05
N HIS A 68 9.35 -34.60 -11.19
CA HIS A 68 9.47 -35.52 -12.33
C HIS A 68 10.92 -35.85 -12.64
#